data_AF-A0A7H1M9P4-F1
#
_entry.id   AF-A0A7H1M9P4-F1
#
_cell.length_a   1.000
_cell.length_b   1.000
_cell.length_c   1.000
_cell.angle_alpha   90.00
_cell.angle_beta   90.00
_cell.angle_gamma   90.00
#
_symmetry.space_group_name_H-M   'P 1'
#
loop_
_entity.id
_entity.type
_entity.pdbx_description
1 polymer ?
#
loop_
_entity_poly.entity_id
_entity_poly.type
_entity_poly.pdbx_seq_one_letter_code
_entity_poly.pdbx_strand_id
1 'polypeptide(L)'
;MRVKTDVLSPLELDMMYRPEEERIPDRGVLNLWNNTYFNEALLDYSGQKVRVAYDIHNAESVIVKDMQGKVICKAVFNGNKRAAFAETRMEQLADRRRKGQARRLQNKMDLIEAQRRSATRLSNSSRITASF
;
A
#
# COMPACT_ATOMS: atom_id res chain seq x y z
N MET A 1 7.51 -49.61 -4.74
CA MET A 1 7.61 -48.72 -3.55
C MET A 1 6.38 -47.82 -3.55
N ARG A 2 5.42 -48.01 -2.62
CA ARG A 2 4.29 -47.06 -2.48
C ARG A 2 4.85 -45.80 -1.85
N VAL A 3 4.86 -44.69 -2.58
CA VAL A 3 5.10 -43.37 -1.99
C VAL A 3 3.92 -43.12 -1.06
N LYS A 4 4.17 -43.06 0.25
CA LYS A 4 3.19 -42.53 1.19
C LYS A 4 3.09 -41.04 0.89
N THR A 5 1.98 -40.60 0.32
CA THR A 5 1.61 -39.20 0.30
C THR A 5 1.17 -38.84 1.71
N ASP A 6 2.14 -38.49 2.55
CA ASP A 6 1.83 -37.84 3.82
C ASP A 6 1.21 -36.48 3.49
N VAL A 7 -0.06 -36.32 3.83
CA VAL A 7 -0.77 -35.05 3.67
C VAL A 7 -0.11 -34.04 4.60
N LEU A 8 0.44 -32.98 4.02
CA LEU A 8 1.05 -31.89 4.79
C LEU A 8 0.04 -31.35 5.80
N SER A 9 0.50 -31.08 7.02
CA SER A 9 -0.35 -30.42 7.99
C SER A 9 -0.81 -29.06 7.45
N PRO A 10 -1.97 -28.52 7.88
CA PRO A 10 -2.44 -27.21 7.42
C PRO A 10 -1.41 -26.09 7.62
N LEU A 11 -0.58 -26.17 8.66
CA LEU A 11 0.49 -25.22 8.93
C LEU A 11 1.65 -25.34 7.92
N GLU A 12 2.06 -26.56 7.56
CA GLU A 12 3.12 -26.78 6.57
C GLU A 12 2.66 -26.38 5.17
N LEU A 13 1.39 -26.63 4.84
CA LEU A 13 0.78 -26.18 3.59
C LEU A 13 0.74 -24.65 3.49
N ASP A 14 0.41 -23.98 4.61
CA ASP A 14 0.37 -22.51 4.73
C ASP A 14 1.77 -21.86 4.68
N MET A 15 2.82 -22.62 4.96
CA MET A 15 4.21 -22.17 4.85
C MET A 15 4.82 -22.40 3.46
N MET A 16 4.26 -23.29 2.64
CA MET A 16 4.82 -23.66 1.33
C MET A 16 4.69 -22.56 0.27
N TYR A 17 3.76 -21.61 0.43
CA TYR A 17 3.40 -20.64 -0.61
C TYR A 17 3.39 -19.18 -0.12
N ARG A 18 4.36 -18.80 0.70
CA ARG A 18 4.54 -17.39 1.10
C ARG A 18 5.79 -16.80 0.47
N PRO A 19 5.65 -15.95 -0.58
CA PRO A 19 6.74 -15.13 -1.03
C PRO A 19 7.27 -14.27 0.13
N GLU A 20 8.55 -13.94 0.06
CA GLU A 20 9.22 -13.17 1.10
C GLU A 20 9.86 -11.91 0.54
N GLU A 21 9.79 -10.83 1.32
CA GLU A 21 10.52 -9.60 1.04
C GLU A 21 11.36 -9.18 2.25
N GLU A 22 12.56 -8.66 2.00
CA GLU A 22 13.35 -7.99 3.04
C GLU A 22 12.73 -6.64 3.38
N ARG A 23 12.54 -6.38 4.68
CA ARG A 23 12.04 -5.10 5.20
C ARG A 23 12.82 -4.72 6.46
N ILE A 24 12.65 -3.47 6.88
CA ILE A 24 13.20 -2.94 8.12
C ILE A 24 12.01 -2.44 8.94
N PRO A 25 11.70 -3.04 10.10
CA PRO A 25 10.67 -2.52 10.97
C PRO A 25 11.18 -1.29 11.71
N ASP A 26 10.26 -0.43 12.11
CA ASP A 26 10.55 0.75 12.92
C ASP A 26 9.48 0.88 14.02
N ARG A 27 9.92 0.97 15.28
CA ARG A 27 9.05 1.15 16.45
C ARG A 27 7.85 0.18 16.49
N GLY A 28 8.08 -1.10 16.22
CA GLY A 28 7.05 -2.15 16.22
C GLY A 28 6.20 -2.21 14.96
N VAL A 29 6.40 -1.28 14.03
CA VAL A 29 5.67 -1.15 12.78
C VAL A 29 6.48 -1.70 11.61
N LEU A 30 5.81 -2.43 10.73
CA LEU A 30 6.40 -3.02 9.53
C LEU A 30 5.57 -2.63 8.32
N ASN A 31 6.17 -1.91 7.38
CA ASN A 31 5.51 -1.56 6.13
C ASN A 31 5.80 -2.62 5.07
N LEU A 32 4.74 -3.14 4.44
CA LEU A 32 4.77 -4.01 3.26
C LEU A 32 3.90 -3.39 2.16
N TRP A 33 4.55 -2.85 1.13
CA TRP A 33 3.98 -1.98 0.10
C TRP A 33 3.15 -0.81 0.68
N ASN A 34 1.83 -0.87 0.58
CA ASN A 34 0.89 0.13 1.11
C ASN A 34 0.17 -0.35 2.39
N ASN A 35 0.54 -1.51 2.91
CA ASN A 35 0.01 -2.06 4.14
C ASN A 35 1.00 -1.84 5.29
N THR A 36 0.43 -1.61 6.47
CA THR A 36 1.19 -1.44 7.70
C THR A 36 0.79 -2.55 8.65
N TYR A 37 1.78 -3.29 9.13
CA TYR A 37 1.62 -4.38 10.09
C TYR A 37 2.25 -3.99 11.42
N PHE A 38 1.73 -4.52 12.51
CA PHE A 38 2.24 -4.25 13.85
C PHE A 38 2.36 -5.53 14.66
N ASN A 39 3.44 -5.60 15.44
CA ASN A 39 3.60 -6.53 16.56
C ASN A 39 4.59 -5.92 17.55
N GLU A 40 4.33 -6.04 18.86
CA GLU A 40 5.22 -5.54 19.90
C GLU A 40 6.62 -6.16 19.84
N ALA A 41 6.73 -7.44 19.45
CA ALA A 41 8.01 -8.12 19.30
C ALA A 41 8.94 -7.46 18.26
N LEU A 42 8.40 -6.64 17.34
CA LEU A 42 9.20 -5.90 16.36
C LEU A 42 9.88 -4.66 16.93
N LEU A 43 9.56 -4.25 18.17
CA LEU A 43 10.26 -3.16 18.86
C LEU A 43 11.75 -3.50 19.04
N ASP A 44 12.05 -4.75 19.39
CA ASP A 44 13.43 -5.24 19.61
C ASP A 44 14.24 -5.36 18.31
N TYR A 45 13.56 -5.36 17.16
CA TYR A 45 14.15 -5.48 15.82
C TYR A 45 14.13 -4.16 15.04
N SER A 46 13.81 -3.05 15.69
CA SER A 46 13.76 -1.73 15.06
C SER A 46 15.09 -1.38 14.38
N GLY A 47 15.06 -1.03 13.09
CA GLY A 47 16.25 -0.72 12.30
C GLY A 47 17.03 -1.94 11.80
N GLN A 48 16.63 -3.16 12.13
CA GLN A 48 17.27 -4.39 11.68
C GLN A 48 16.56 -4.98 10.45
N LYS A 49 17.32 -5.63 9.57
CA LYS A 49 16.72 -6.35 8.43
C LYS A 49 15.98 -7.59 8.91
N VAL A 50 14.75 -7.76 8.43
CA VAL A 50 13.92 -8.94 8.64
C VAL A 50 13.36 -9.43 7.32
N ARG A 51 12.96 -10.71 7.27
CA ARG A 51 12.27 -11.32 6.14
C ARG A 51 10.77 -11.39 6.45
N VAL A 52 9.95 -10.92 5.51
CA VAL A 52 8.51 -10.81 5.67
C VAL A 52 7.84 -11.76 4.70
N ALA A 53 7.33 -12.87 5.23
CA ALA A 53 6.56 -13.85 4.47
C ALA A 53 5.08 -13.46 4.47
N TYR A 54 4.49 -13.28 3.30
CA TYR A 54 3.11 -12.83 3.12
C TYR A 54 2.30 -13.78 2.25
N ASP A 55 0.98 -13.75 2.41
CA ASP A 55 0.04 -14.44 1.52
C ASP A 55 -0.48 -13.44 0.47
N ILE A 56 -0.49 -13.86 -0.80
CA ILE A 56 -0.98 -13.03 -1.92
C ILE A 56 -2.50 -12.90 -1.95
N HIS A 57 -3.22 -13.82 -1.29
CA HIS A 57 -4.67 -13.88 -1.20
C HIS A 57 -5.21 -13.34 0.12
N ASN A 58 -4.41 -13.37 1.20
CA ASN A 58 -4.80 -12.85 2.51
C ASN A 58 -3.77 -11.84 3.07
N ALA A 59 -4.21 -10.60 3.26
CA ALA A 59 -3.38 -9.51 3.78
C ALA A 59 -3.55 -9.26 5.30
N GLU A 60 -4.36 -10.06 6.02
CA GLU A 60 -4.69 -9.88 7.43
C GLU A 60 -3.46 -9.90 8.34
N SER A 61 -2.45 -10.69 7.98
CA SER A 61 -1.22 -10.81 8.74
C SER A 61 -0.06 -11.27 7.88
N VAL A 62 1.15 -11.04 8.39
CA VAL A 62 2.40 -11.51 7.80
C VAL A 62 3.23 -12.23 8.85
N ILE A 63 4.06 -13.17 8.41
CA ILE A 63 5.04 -13.82 9.27
C ILE A 63 6.36 -13.10 9.11
N VAL A 64 6.91 -12.63 10.22
CA VAL A 64 8.21 -11.98 10.26
C VAL A 64 9.25 -12.95 10.77
N LYS A 65 10.36 -13.06 10.05
CA LYS A 65 11.49 -13.92 10.35
C LYS A 65 12.77 -13.09 10.43
N ASP A 66 13.75 -13.59 11.17
CA ASP A 66 15.11 -13.06 11.06
C ASP A 66 15.73 -13.44 9.71
N MET A 67 16.94 -12.94 9.45
CA MET A 67 17.65 -13.25 8.21
C MET A 67 18.06 -14.73 8.11
N GLN A 68 18.13 -15.44 9.25
CA GLN A 68 18.41 -16.88 9.34
C GLN A 68 17.16 -17.73 9.12
N GLY A 69 15.98 -17.12 8.98
CA GLY A 69 14.71 -17.78 8.73
C GLY A 69 13.95 -18.22 10.00
N LYS A 70 14.44 -17.89 11.19
CA LYS A 70 13.72 -18.13 12.45
C LYS A 70 12.54 -17.18 12.55
N VAL A 71 11.37 -17.72 12.90
CA VAL A 71 10.16 -16.92 13.11
C VAL A 71 10.34 -16.02 14.33
N ILE A 72 10.17 -14.72 14.13
CA ILE A 72 10.15 -13.70 15.19
C ILE A 72 8.71 -13.58 15.71
N CYS A 73 7.76 -13.27 14.82
CA CYS A 73 6.37 -13.04 15.20
C CYS A 73 5.41 -13.09 14.01
N LYS A 74 4.11 -13.17 14.29
CA LYS A 74 3.03 -12.90 13.33
C LYS A 74 2.55 -11.46 13.50
N ALA A 75 2.81 -10.59 12.52
CA ALA A 75 2.42 -9.18 12.58
C ALA A 75 1.05 -8.98 11.92
N VAL A 76 0.17 -8.25 12.60
CA VAL A 76 -1.24 -8.09 12.20
C VAL A 76 -1.42 -6.76 11.47
N PHE A 77 -2.21 -6.80 10.40
CA PHE A 77 -2.53 -5.63 9.60
C PHE A 77 -3.22 -4.56 10.46
N ASN A 78 -2.70 -3.33 10.41
CA ASN A 78 -3.18 -2.19 11.19
C ASN A 78 -3.30 -2.49 12.70
N GLY A 79 -2.52 -3.43 13.26
CA GLY A 79 -2.63 -3.86 14.65
C GLY A 79 -2.43 -2.77 15.71
N ASN A 80 -1.87 -1.61 15.35
CA ASN A 80 -1.75 -0.44 16.25
C ASN A 80 -2.92 0.56 16.14
N LYS A 81 -3.79 0.44 15.13
CA LYS A 81 -4.90 1.37 14.92
C LYS A 81 -6.11 0.89 15.71
N ARG A 82 -6.65 1.76 16.57
CA ARG A 82 -7.99 1.58 17.15
C ARG A 82 -9.00 1.55 16.00
N ALA A 83 -9.57 0.37 15.74
CA ALA A 83 -10.66 0.02 14.82
C ALA A 83 -11.08 1.07 13.78
N ALA A 84 -10.54 0.96 12.56
CA ALA A 84 -11.25 1.32 11.34
C ALA A 84 -10.93 0.23 10.31
N PHE A 85 -11.97 -0.43 9.79
CA PHE A 85 -11.93 -1.68 9.02
C PHE A 85 -10.86 -1.74 7.92
N ALA A 86 -10.34 -2.95 7.67
CA ALA A 86 -9.33 -3.22 6.65
C ALA A 86 -9.95 -3.22 5.24
N GLU A 87 -9.52 -2.31 4.35
CA GLU A 87 -9.88 -2.34 2.92
C GLU A 87 -9.07 -3.41 2.16
N THR A 88 -9.77 -4.23 1.37
CA THR A 88 -9.17 -5.28 0.54
C THR A 88 -8.31 -4.71 -0.61
N ARG A 89 -7.35 -5.49 -1.13
CA ARG A 89 -6.52 -5.09 -2.29
C ARG A 89 -7.36 -4.70 -3.53
N MET A 90 -8.53 -5.32 -3.68
CA MET A 90 -9.47 -5.03 -4.77
C MET A 90 -10.11 -3.65 -4.60
N GLU A 91 -10.56 -3.33 -3.39
CA GLU A 91 -11.12 -2.01 -3.06
C GLU A 91 -10.07 -0.92 -3.24
N GLN A 92 -8.84 -1.15 -2.79
CA GLN A 92 -7.72 -0.22 -2.97
C GLN A 92 -7.43 0.08 -4.45
N LEU A 93 -7.47 -0.94 -5.32
CA LEU A 93 -7.30 -0.77 -6.76
C LEU A 93 -8.47 0.03 -7.38
N ALA A 94 -9.71 -0.23 -6.95
CA ALA A 94 -10.88 0.52 -7.39
C ALA A 94 -10.80 2.00 -6.94
N ASP A 95 -10.33 2.24 -5.72
CA ASP A 95 -10.14 3.57 -5.14
C ASP A 95 -9.08 4.37 -5.90
N ARG A 96 -7.93 3.73 -6.21
CA ARG A 96 -6.88 4.32 -7.05
C ARG A 96 -7.40 4.67 -8.44
N ARG A 97 -8.22 3.81 -9.05
CA ARG A 97 -8.86 4.08 -10.34
C ARG A 97 -9.80 5.29 -10.26
N ARG A 98 -10.68 5.34 -9.25
CA ARG A 98 -11.61 6.47 -9.02
C ARG A 98 -10.85 7.79 -8.85
N LYS A 99 -9.81 7.82 -8.00
CA LYS A 99 -8.95 9.00 -7.79
C LYS A 99 -8.24 9.44 -9.07
N GLY A 100 -7.74 8.48 -9.87
CA GLY A 100 -7.11 8.77 -11.17
C GLY A 100 -8.08 9.38 -12.19
N GLN A 101 -9.34 8.94 -12.21
CA GLN A 101 -10.38 9.53 -13.06
C GLN A 101 -10.72 10.96 -12.63
N ALA A 102 -10.94 11.19 -11.32
CA ALA A 102 -11.22 12.52 -10.78
C ALA A 102 -10.10 13.52 -11.11
N ARG A 103 -8.83 13.12 -10.94
CA ARG A 103 -7.68 13.97 -11.26
C ARG A 103 -7.63 14.36 -12.74
N ARG A 104 -7.94 13.44 -13.66
CA ARG A 104 -7.97 13.74 -15.10
C ARG A 104 -9.06 14.75 -15.45
N LEU A 105 -10.23 14.64 -14.83
CA LEU A 105 -11.32 15.60 -15.01
C LEU A 105 -10.92 16.97 -14.46
N GLN A 106 -10.32 17.03 -13.27
CA GLN A 106 -9.85 18.28 -12.69
C GLN A 106 -8.82 18.98 -13.58
N ASN A 107 -7.81 18.25 -14.07
CA ASN A 107 -6.82 18.82 -14.99
C ASN A 107 -7.47 19.42 -16.26
N LYS A 108 -8.56 18.82 -16.76
CA LYS A 108 -9.30 19.35 -17.91
C LYS A 108 -10.06 20.63 -17.56
N MET A 109 -10.66 20.69 -16.36
CA MET A 109 -11.30 21.92 -15.85
C MET A 109 -10.29 23.04 -15.70
N ASP A 110 -9.13 22.75 -15.11
CA ASP A 110 -8.06 23.74 -14.91
C ASP A 110 -7.56 24.31 -16.24
N LEU A 111 -7.44 23.47 -17.27
CA LEU A 111 -7.07 23.89 -18.63
C LEU A 111 -8.12 24.84 -19.23
N ILE A 112 -9.41 24.50 -19.11
CA ILE A 112 -10.52 25.34 -19.61
C ILE A 112 -10.54 26.69 -18.88
N GLU A 113 -10.36 26.69 -17.56
CA GLU A 113 -10.27 27.93 -16.79
C GLU A 113 -9.06 28.78 -17.19
N ALA A 114 -7.91 28.16 -17.42
CA ALA A 114 -6.71 28.86 -17.88
C ALA A 114 -6.97 29.53 -19.25
N GLN A 115 -7.60 28.81 -20.19
CA GLN A 115 -8.01 29.36 -21.49
C GLN A 115 -8.98 30.54 -21.34
N ARG A 116 -9.96 30.43 -20.44
CA ARG A 116 -10.91 31.53 -20.14
C ARG A 116 -10.17 32.75 -19.61
N ARG A 117 -9.27 32.58 -18.62
CA ARG A 117 -8.49 33.67 -18.02
C ARG A 117 -7.59 34.36 -19.06
N SER A 118 -6.97 33.61 -19.97
CA SER A 118 -6.17 34.20 -21.05
C SER A 118 -7.05 35.00 -22.02
N ALA A 119 -8.21 34.49 -22.41
CA ALA A 119 -9.14 35.20 -23.29
C ALA A 119 -9.64 36.51 -22.68
N THR A 120 -9.97 36.53 -21.39
CA THR A 120 -10.38 37.75 -20.68
C THR A 120 -9.26 38.80 -20.57
N ARG A 121 -8.00 38.37 -20.40
CA ARG A 121 -6.85 39.31 -20.41
C ARG A 121 -6.67 39.98 -21.77
N LEU A 122 -6.80 39.22 -22.85
CA LEU A 122 -6.68 39.73 -24.22
C LEU A 122 -7.78 40.75 -24.56
N SER A 123 -9.03 40.52 -24.11
CA SER A 123 -10.14 41.46 -24.33
C SER A 123 -10.00 42.76 -23.54
N ASN A 124 -9.41 42.72 -22.34
CA ASN A 124 -9.22 43.93 -21.54
C ASN A 124 -8.05 44.77 -22.03
N SER A 125 -7.01 44.14 -22.60
CA SER A 125 -5.87 44.86 -23.19
C SER A 125 -6.24 45.62 -24.47
N SER A 126 -7.21 45.11 -25.25
CA SER A 126 -7.64 45.71 -26.51
C SER A 126 -8.65 46.87 -26.34
N ARG A 127 -9.32 46.96 -25.18
CA ARG A 127 -10.15 48.14 -24.83
C ARG A 127 -9.33 49.36 -24.44
N ILE A 128 -8.13 49.18 -23.92
CA ILE A 128 -7.27 50.28 -23.45
C ILE A 128 -6.57 50.99 -24.63
N THR A 129 -6.32 50.27 -25.74
CA THR A 129 -5.62 50.82 -26.92
C THR A 129 -6.52 51.54 -27.92
N ALA A 130 -7.84 51.47 -27.78
CA ALA A 130 -8.82 52.07 -28.71
C ALA A 130 -9.41 53.41 -28.20
N SER A 131 -8.81 54.03 -27.18
CA SER A 131 -9.33 55.23 -26.50
C SER A 131 -8.38 56.43 -26.52
N PHE A 132 -7.53 56.54 -27.54
CA PHE A 132 -6.68 57.70 -27.79
C PHE A 132 -6.94 58.28 -29.19
#